data_AF-Q6DV81-F1
#
_entry.id   AF-Q6DV81-F1
#
_cell.length_a   1.000
_cell.length_b   1.000
_cell.length_c   1.000
_cell.angle_alpha   90.00
_cell.angle_beta   90.00
_cell.angle_gamma   90.00
#
_symmetry.space_group_name_H-M   'P 1'
#
loop_
_entity.id
_entity.type
_entity.pdbx_description
1 polymer ?
#
loop_
_entity_poly.entity_id
_entity_poly.type
_entity_poly.pdbx_seq_one_letter_code
_entity_poly.pdbx_strand_id
1 'polypeptide(L)'
;AVAPVAATAVSTVSAATTVNIDGNTSTPVAQNTDVNLATNFTAIAYVAGQNGQGTKGVVSGSVTATYNGQSYTGNLTHGNASDTAIYRVSDKRHHVDVSSPAFSAGQYCAKIRNVSFNFGSQNAGKKLTVSLWGGSLTTLNRKTGHRRTGESLSVTLDKDGVANFAEVQTPNFKAVNPFSTSTVAWYQNNNVVTSANVTVNAGNNNLVNVSQIVAALNGYTPYELARGDHGIVSSSNLTLPITAAAVTDQLKAQNIAVDGAGYFTAPTSLSLKFTATADDSNASAELPVTVSIPNGKVTTVESVSKTIMHNAYYYDKNAKRVGTDKVTRYNTVTVAPSTTTINGKAYYEVVENGKATGKYINADNI
;
A
#
# COMPACT_ATOMS: atom_id res chain seq x y z
N ALA A 1 -36.64 46.10 18.30
CA ALA A 1 -36.35 44.73 18.75
C ALA A 1 -36.88 43.77 17.69
N VAL A 2 -36.00 43.08 16.97
CA VAL A 2 -36.37 42.10 15.93
C VAL A 2 -36.13 40.72 16.54
N ALA A 3 -37.15 39.87 16.51
CA ALA A 3 -37.14 38.54 17.10
C ALA A 3 -36.10 37.62 16.45
N PRO A 4 -35.47 36.69 17.20
CA PRO A 4 -34.56 35.71 16.63
C PRO A 4 -35.32 34.72 15.75
N VAL A 5 -34.88 34.58 14.50
CA VAL A 5 -35.35 33.54 13.57
C VAL A 5 -34.83 32.20 14.06
N ALA A 6 -35.75 31.26 14.30
CA ALA A 6 -35.43 29.90 14.69
C ALA A 6 -34.59 29.21 13.60
N ALA A 7 -33.40 28.75 13.98
CA ALA A 7 -32.57 27.90 13.14
C ALA A 7 -33.30 26.56 12.93
N THR A 8 -33.76 26.31 11.70
CA THR A 8 -34.20 24.99 11.27
C THR A 8 -33.08 23.99 11.49
N ALA A 9 -33.34 23.00 12.33
CA ALA A 9 -32.43 21.91 12.65
C ALA A 9 -31.95 21.23 11.35
N VAL A 10 -30.65 21.35 11.09
CA VAL A 10 -29.96 20.49 10.12
C VAL A 10 -30.08 19.08 10.66
N SER A 11 -30.79 18.20 9.95
CA SER A 11 -30.82 16.77 10.27
C SER A 11 -29.39 16.24 10.25
N THR A 12 -28.81 16.03 11.42
CA THR A 12 -27.56 15.30 11.56
C THR A 12 -27.87 13.86 11.22
N VAL A 13 -27.50 13.43 10.01
CA VAL A 13 -27.47 12.02 9.65
C VAL A 13 -26.58 11.33 10.68
N SER A 14 -27.20 10.48 11.49
CA SER A 14 -26.56 9.68 12.52
C SER A 14 -25.37 8.95 11.89
N ALA A 15 -24.16 9.23 12.37
CA ALA A 15 -22.97 8.52 11.95
C ALA A 15 -23.17 7.04 12.30
N ALA A 16 -23.49 6.22 11.29
CA ALA A 16 -23.36 4.78 11.42
C ALA A 16 -21.91 4.49 11.83
N THR A 17 -21.73 3.67 12.86
CA THR A 17 -20.44 3.13 13.30
C THR A 17 -19.63 2.71 12.07
N THR A 18 -18.67 3.54 11.67
CA THR A 18 -17.73 3.21 10.60
C THR A 18 -16.79 2.14 11.14
N VAL A 19 -17.08 0.88 10.81
CA VAL A 19 -16.07 -0.17 10.89
C VAL A 19 -15.03 0.18 9.83
N ASN A 20 -13.79 0.39 10.25
CA ASN A 20 -12.69 0.64 9.31
C ASN A 20 -12.37 -0.69 8.61
N ILE A 21 -13.01 -0.93 7.47
CA ILE A 21 -12.83 -2.12 6.62
C ILE A 21 -11.85 -1.71 5.53
N ASP A 22 -10.56 -1.51 5.87
CA ASP A 22 -9.45 -1.10 4.99
C ASP A 22 -9.89 -0.77 3.56
N GLY A 23 -10.55 0.38 3.42
CA GLY A 23 -11.18 0.78 2.17
C GLY A 23 -10.10 0.99 1.13
N ASN A 24 -10.34 0.56 -0.10
CA ASN A 24 -9.39 0.63 -1.20
C ASN A 24 -8.84 2.06 -1.37
N THR A 25 -7.68 2.34 -0.76
CA THR A 25 -6.92 3.56 -1.03
C THR A 25 -6.30 3.38 -2.39
N SER A 26 -6.93 3.94 -3.42
CA SER A 26 -6.29 4.16 -4.71
C SER A 26 -4.94 4.85 -4.47
N THR A 27 -3.85 4.13 -4.77
CA THR A 27 -2.50 4.71 -4.77
C THR A 27 -2.45 5.87 -5.77
N PRO A 28 -1.64 6.92 -5.52
CA PRO A 28 -1.58 8.06 -6.43
C PRO A 28 -1.12 7.64 -7.83
N VAL A 29 -1.87 8.03 -8.85
CA VAL A 29 -1.33 8.13 -10.22
C VAL A 29 -0.29 9.25 -10.21
N ALA A 30 0.91 8.99 -10.71
CA ALA A 30 1.87 10.04 -11.04
C ALA A 30 2.41 9.85 -12.45
N GLN A 31 1.92 10.69 -13.37
CA GLN A 31 2.66 11.70 -14.14
C GLN A 31 1.71 12.22 -15.24
N ASN A 32 1.36 13.52 -15.20
CA ASN A 32 0.51 14.29 -16.14
C ASN A 32 -1.00 14.43 -15.83
N THR A 33 -1.42 14.35 -14.56
CA THR A 33 -2.81 14.61 -14.15
C THR A 33 -2.89 15.88 -13.30
N ASP A 34 -3.85 16.75 -13.60
CA ASP A 34 -4.09 17.97 -12.82
C ASP A 34 -4.86 17.63 -11.53
N VAL A 35 -5.76 16.65 -11.63
CA VAL A 35 -6.64 16.20 -10.54
C VAL A 35 -6.52 14.70 -10.37
N ASN A 36 -6.26 14.28 -9.13
CA ASN A 36 -6.26 12.88 -8.74
C ASN A 36 -7.50 12.58 -7.92
N LEU A 37 -8.29 11.60 -8.35
CA LEU A 37 -9.42 11.10 -7.58
C LEU A 37 -9.00 9.93 -6.70
N ALA A 38 -9.60 9.88 -5.52
CA ALA A 38 -9.51 8.77 -4.59
C ALA A 38 -10.90 8.31 -4.15
N THR A 39 -10.99 7.03 -3.77
CA THR A 39 -12.23 6.44 -3.22
C THR A 39 -11.96 5.84 -1.85
N ASN A 40 -12.97 5.78 -0.98
CA ASN A 40 -12.86 5.18 0.37
C ASN A 40 -14.05 4.26 0.69
N PHE A 41 -14.42 3.40 -0.26
CA PHE A 41 -15.58 2.52 -0.10
C PHE A 41 -15.30 1.40 0.91
N THR A 42 -16.27 1.16 1.77
CA THR A 42 -16.38 0.05 2.71
C THR A 42 -17.68 -0.68 2.46
N ALA A 43 -17.68 -2.00 2.64
CA ALA A 43 -18.88 -2.79 2.44
C ALA A 43 -18.99 -3.97 3.41
N ILE A 44 -20.19 -4.17 3.93
CA ILE A 44 -20.59 -5.32 4.73
C ILE A 44 -21.55 -6.14 3.88
N ALA A 45 -21.18 -7.39 3.61
CA ALA A 45 -21.99 -8.31 2.83
C ALA A 45 -23.32 -8.62 3.53
N TYR A 46 -24.31 -9.02 2.74
CA TYR A 46 -25.52 -9.64 3.27
C TYR A 46 -25.16 -10.90 4.05
N VAL A 47 -25.75 -11.06 5.22
CA VAL A 47 -25.59 -12.25 6.06
C VAL A 47 -26.94 -12.94 6.22
N ALA A 48 -27.04 -14.17 5.72
CA ALA A 48 -28.23 -14.97 5.92
C ALA A 48 -28.39 -15.29 7.41
N GLY A 49 -29.56 -14.95 7.96
CA GLY A 49 -29.94 -15.36 9.31
C GLY A 49 -30.69 -16.69 9.30
N GLN A 50 -30.91 -17.24 10.49
CA GLN A 50 -31.80 -18.39 10.65
C GLN A 50 -33.24 -17.99 10.28
N ASN A 51 -33.97 -18.86 9.57
CA ASN A 51 -35.38 -18.67 9.18
C ASN A 51 -35.66 -17.43 8.30
N GLY A 52 -34.71 -16.97 7.47
CA GLY A 52 -34.94 -15.93 6.45
C GLY A 52 -34.86 -14.48 6.96
N GLN A 53 -34.55 -14.26 8.24
CA GLN A 53 -34.30 -12.94 8.82
C GLN A 53 -32.80 -12.60 8.73
N GLY A 54 -32.30 -12.30 7.53
CA GLY A 54 -30.89 -11.93 7.32
C GLY A 54 -30.57 -10.46 7.58
N THR A 55 -29.31 -10.17 7.91
CA THR A 55 -28.80 -8.80 7.98
C THR A 55 -28.53 -8.28 6.57
N LYS A 56 -29.19 -7.18 6.19
CA LYS A 56 -28.97 -6.53 4.90
C LYS A 56 -27.53 -6.06 4.78
N GLY A 57 -26.96 -6.19 3.59
CA GLY A 57 -25.66 -5.63 3.29
C GLY A 57 -25.71 -4.10 3.22
N VAL A 58 -24.55 -3.49 3.40
CA VAL A 58 -24.38 -2.04 3.37
C VAL A 58 -23.11 -1.71 2.58
N VAL A 59 -23.19 -0.68 1.75
CA VAL A 59 -22.03 -0.06 1.09
C VAL A 59 -22.01 1.41 1.47
N SER A 60 -20.86 1.91 1.91
CA SER A 60 -20.65 3.31 2.25
C SER A 60 -19.31 3.78 1.74
N GLY A 61 -19.24 5.02 1.22
CA GLY A 61 -18.01 5.57 0.68
C GLY A 61 -18.24 6.91 0.00
N SER A 62 -17.15 7.50 -0.45
CA SER A 62 -17.11 8.76 -1.18
C SER A 62 -16.04 8.71 -2.28
N VAL A 63 -16.15 9.66 -3.22
CA VAL A 63 -15.11 9.95 -4.20
C VAL A 63 -14.59 11.35 -3.91
N THR A 64 -13.28 11.50 -3.74
CA THR A 64 -12.63 12.77 -3.40
C THR A 64 -11.63 13.14 -4.48
N ALA A 65 -11.66 14.39 -4.93
CA ALA A 65 -10.68 14.96 -5.85
C ALA A 65 -9.65 15.78 -5.07
N THR A 66 -8.37 15.63 -5.39
CA THR A 66 -7.30 16.51 -4.93
C THR A 66 -6.86 17.43 -6.07
N TYR A 67 -6.92 18.73 -5.85
CA TYR A 67 -6.49 19.76 -6.82
C TYR A 67 -5.85 20.93 -6.07
N ASN A 68 -4.63 21.32 -6.47
CA ASN A 68 -3.84 22.39 -5.85
C ASN A 68 -3.72 22.28 -4.32
N GLY A 69 -3.49 21.06 -3.81
CA GLY A 69 -3.37 20.78 -2.37
C GLY A 69 -4.70 20.74 -1.60
N GLN A 70 -5.83 21.07 -2.24
CA GLN A 70 -7.15 21.05 -1.62
C GLN A 70 -7.93 19.79 -2.00
N SER A 71 -8.81 19.34 -1.11
CA SER A 71 -9.68 18.17 -1.32
C SER A 71 -11.13 18.59 -1.56
N TYR A 72 -11.79 17.95 -2.52
CA TYR A 72 -13.16 18.23 -2.94
C TYR A 72 -13.96 16.92 -3.02
N THR A 73 -15.08 16.83 -2.30
CA THR A 73 -15.95 15.65 -2.34
C THR A 73 -16.86 15.70 -3.57
N GLY A 74 -17.00 14.56 -4.25
CA GLY A 74 -17.91 14.40 -5.38
C GLY A 74 -19.36 14.53 -4.94
N ASN A 75 -20.14 15.30 -5.68
CA ASN A 75 -21.56 15.53 -5.44
C ASN A 75 -22.41 14.77 -6.46
N LEU A 76 -23.56 14.26 -6.04
CA LEU A 76 -24.56 13.74 -6.96
C LEU A 76 -25.35 14.91 -7.55
N THR A 77 -25.20 15.16 -8.85
CA THR A 77 -25.88 16.28 -9.53
C THR A 77 -27.41 16.14 -9.56
N HIS A 78 -27.95 14.93 -9.34
CA HIS A 78 -29.39 14.65 -9.31
C HIS A 78 -29.86 13.88 -8.04
N GLY A 79 -29.03 13.86 -6.99
CA GLY A 79 -29.47 13.62 -5.60
C GLY A 79 -30.05 12.27 -5.17
N ASN A 80 -30.15 11.24 -6.02
CA ASN A 80 -30.75 9.96 -5.62
C ASN A 80 -29.73 8.84 -5.42
N ALA A 81 -29.77 8.18 -4.26
CA ALA A 81 -28.93 7.00 -3.96
C ALA A 81 -29.15 5.84 -4.95
N SER A 82 -30.32 5.78 -5.61
CA SER A 82 -30.64 4.82 -6.68
C SER A 82 -29.80 5.01 -7.96
N ASP A 83 -29.07 6.12 -8.08
CA ASP A 83 -28.14 6.37 -9.19
C ASP A 83 -26.80 5.63 -9.02
N THR A 84 -26.62 4.95 -7.87
CA THR A 84 -25.47 4.08 -7.62
C THR A 84 -25.88 2.62 -7.81
N ALA A 85 -25.18 1.93 -8.70
CA ALA A 85 -25.34 0.50 -8.93
C ALA A 85 -24.06 -0.25 -8.55
N ILE A 86 -24.21 -1.31 -7.78
CA ILE A 86 -23.10 -2.16 -7.33
C ILE A 86 -22.99 -3.37 -8.26
N TYR A 87 -21.78 -3.72 -8.68
CA TYR A 87 -21.52 -4.85 -9.57
C TYR A 87 -20.48 -5.76 -8.96
N ARG A 88 -20.68 -7.08 -9.09
CA ARG A 88 -19.66 -8.04 -8.72
C ARG A 88 -18.53 -7.97 -9.75
N VAL A 89 -17.27 -8.03 -9.34
CA VAL A 89 -16.15 -7.91 -10.28
C VAL A 89 -16.16 -9.04 -11.32
N SER A 90 -16.61 -10.23 -10.93
CA SER A 90 -16.78 -11.40 -11.80
C SER A 90 -17.97 -11.29 -12.77
N ASP A 91 -18.98 -10.45 -12.46
CA ASP A 91 -20.13 -10.19 -13.31
C ASP A 91 -20.49 -8.70 -13.31
N LYS A 92 -19.92 -7.98 -14.28
CA LYS A 92 -20.15 -6.54 -14.47
C LYS A 92 -21.40 -6.22 -15.31
N ARG A 93 -22.20 -7.24 -15.68
CA ARG A 93 -23.40 -7.06 -16.52
C ARG A 93 -24.65 -6.82 -15.69
N HIS A 94 -24.74 -7.46 -14.54
CA HIS A 94 -25.90 -7.36 -13.65
C HIS A 94 -25.53 -6.62 -12.37
N HIS A 95 -26.34 -5.63 -12.00
CA HIS A 95 -26.17 -4.99 -10.71
C HIS A 95 -26.68 -5.91 -9.60
N VAL A 96 -26.06 -5.81 -8.43
CA VAL A 96 -26.36 -6.60 -7.25
C VAL A 96 -27.15 -5.73 -6.27
N ASP A 97 -28.31 -6.22 -5.84
CA ASP A 97 -29.05 -5.62 -4.74
C ASP A 97 -28.33 -5.92 -3.42
N VAL A 98 -27.82 -4.87 -2.77
CA VAL A 98 -27.10 -4.93 -1.50
C VAL A 98 -27.95 -5.48 -0.35
N SER A 99 -29.28 -5.43 -0.47
CA SER A 99 -30.21 -5.99 0.52
C SER A 99 -30.49 -7.49 0.32
N SER A 100 -29.92 -8.11 -0.72
CA SER A 100 -30.21 -9.49 -1.11
C SER A 100 -29.04 -10.45 -0.85
N PRO A 101 -29.30 -11.77 -0.78
CA PRO A 101 -28.24 -12.79 -0.68
C PRO A 101 -27.22 -12.79 -1.83
N ALA A 102 -27.53 -12.15 -2.97
CA ALA A 102 -26.57 -12.00 -4.07
C ALA A 102 -25.42 -11.05 -3.72
N PHE A 103 -25.57 -10.20 -2.69
CA PHE A 103 -24.50 -9.37 -2.14
C PHE A 103 -23.73 -10.10 -1.03
N SER A 104 -23.17 -11.26 -1.35
CA SER A 104 -22.29 -12.01 -0.45
C SER A 104 -20.88 -11.40 -0.38
N ALA A 105 -20.02 -11.93 0.49
CA ALA A 105 -18.65 -11.45 0.58
C ALA A 105 -17.88 -11.64 -0.75
N GLY A 106 -16.92 -10.75 -0.99
CA GLY A 106 -16.12 -10.74 -2.21
C GLY A 106 -15.86 -9.34 -2.77
N GLN A 107 -15.45 -9.30 -4.05
CA GLN A 107 -15.00 -8.08 -4.73
C GLN A 107 -16.09 -7.45 -5.59
N TYR A 108 -16.28 -6.14 -5.44
CA TYR A 108 -17.32 -5.34 -6.09
C TYR A 108 -16.76 -4.04 -6.65
N CYS A 109 -17.48 -3.40 -7.56
CA CYS A 109 -17.28 -1.99 -7.90
C CYS A 109 -18.62 -1.25 -7.91
N ALA A 110 -18.60 0.06 -7.71
CA ALA A 110 -19.78 0.91 -7.76
C ALA A 110 -19.73 1.76 -9.03
N LYS A 111 -20.85 1.83 -9.76
CA LYS A 111 -21.06 2.81 -10.82
C LYS A 111 -21.99 3.89 -10.29
N ILE A 112 -21.44 5.08 -10.10
CA ILE A 112 -22.12 6.24 -9.55
C ILE A 112 -22.43 7.16 -10.71
N ARG A 113 -23.71 7.36 -11.03
CA ARG A 113 -24.09 8.26 -12.13
C ARG A 113 -24.05 9.71 -11.67
N ASN A 114 -23.89 10.60 -12.66
CA ASN A 114 -24.17 12.02 -12.48
C ASN A 114 -23.31 12.69 -11.39
N VAL A 115 -22.02 12.39 -11.34
CA VAL A 115 -21.09 12.92 -10.33
C VAL A 115 -20.48 14.25 -10.77
N SER A 116 -20.34 15.20 -9.86
CA SER A 116 -19.63 16.45 -10.11
C SER A 116 -18.64 16.83 -9.03
N PHE A 117 -17.62 17.59 -9.41
CA PHE A 117 -16.63 18.18 -8.51
C PHE A 117 -16.58 19.68 -8.75
N ASN A 118 -16.80 20.46 -7.70
CA ASN A 118 -16.77 21.92 -7.78
C ASN A 118 -15.41 22.43 -7.28
N PHE A 119 -14.58 22.93 -8.20
CA PHE A 119 -13.27 23.50 -7.89
C PHE A 119 -13.32 25.03 -7.68
N GLY A 120 -14.50 25.62 -7.66
CA GLY A 120 -14.76 27.03 -7.48
C GLY A 120 -14.67 27.85 -8.77
N SER A 121 -15.46 28.92 -8.84
CA SER A 121 -15.61 29.79 -10.03
C SER A 121 -14.31 30.46 -10.48
N GLN A 122 -13.32 30.60 -9.59
CA GLN A 122 -11.96 31.05 -9.94
C GLN A 122 -11.23 30.13 -10.93
N ASN A 123 -11.71 28.89 -11.09
CA ASN A 123 -11.19 27.91 -12.03
C ASN A 123 -12.08 27.76 -13.28
N ALA A 124 -13.09 28.62 -13.47
CA ALA A 124 -14.01 28.55 -14.60
C ALA A 124 -13.28 28.52 -15.96
N GLY A 125 -13.76 27.68 -16.88
CA GLY A 125 -13.22 27.54 -18.24
C GLY A 125 -11.85 26.85 -18.35
N LYS A 126 -11.18 26.53 -17.23
CA LYS A 126 -9.92 25.78 -17.27
C LYS A 126 -10.15 24.36 -17.77
N LYS A 127 -9.17 23.85 -18.53
CA LYS A 127 -9.12 22.46 -18.96
C LYS A 127 -8.25 21.69 -17.97
N LEU A 128 -8.82 20.68 -17.32
CA LEU A 128 -8.14 19.82 -16.36
C LEU A 128 -8.13 18.37 -16.83
N THR A 129 -7.06 17.65 -16.54
CA THR A 129 -6.95 16.21 -16.71
C THR A 129 -7.23 15.54 -15.37
N VAL A 130 -8.34 14.81 -15.30
CA VAL A 130 -8.82 14.12 -14.09
C VAL A 130 -8.59 12.64 -14.23
N SER A 131 -8.04 12.00 -13.20
CA SER A 131 -7.74 10.56 -13.20
C SER A 131 -8.26 9.83 -11.99
N LEU A 132 -8.61 8.54 -12.16
CA LEU A 132 -9.01 7.62 -11.09
C LEU A 132 -8.37 6.25 -11.31
N TRP A 133 -7.25 5.99 -10.64
CA TRP A 133 -6.50 4.72 -10.79
C TRP A 133 -7.37 3.50 -10.50
N GLY A 134 -7.38 2.52 -11.41
CA GLY A 134 -8.13 1.27 -11.23
C GLY A 134 -9.66 1.42 -11.34
N GLY A 135 -10.15 2.64 -11.56
CA GLY A 135 -11.55 2.95 -11.84
C GLY A 135 -11.74 3.45 -13.27
N SER A 136 -12.88 4.07 -13.54
CA SER A 136 -13.09 4.75 -14.83
C SER A 136 -14.05 5.92 -14.70
N LEU A 137 -13.78 6.97 -15.47
CA LEU A 137 -14.60 8.15 -15.59
C LEU A 137 -15.33 8.10 -16.92
N THR A 138 -16.60 8.51 -16.95
CA THR A 138 -17.34 8.70 -18.20
C THR A 138 -17.86 10.12 -18.29
N THR A 139 -17.54 10.79 -19.39
CA THR A 139 -18.11 12.08 -19.77
C THR A 139 -19.19 11.90 -20.83
N LEU A 140 -20.15 12.83 -20.88
CA LEU A 140 -21.19 12.87 -21.89
C LEU A 140 -21.18 14.24 -22.57
N ASN A 141 -20.93 14.28 -23.87
CA ASN A 141 -21.18 15.47 -24.66
C ASN A 141 -22.69 15.57 -24.92
N ARG A 142 -23.37 16.47 -24.23
CA ARG A 142 -24.84 16.65 -24.34
C ARG A 142 -25.29 17.12 -25.72
N LYS A 143 -24.41 17.72 -26.53
CA LYS A 143 -24.75 18.17 -27.90
C LYS A 143 -24.71 17.03 -28.92
N THR A 144 -23.76 16.11 -28.78
CA THR A 144 -23.56 15.01 -29.73
C THR A 144 -24.04 13.66 -29.22
N GLY A 145 -24.42 13.57 -27.93
CA GLY A 145 -24.73 12.31 -27.25
C GLY A 145 -23.50 11.41 -27.03
N HIS A 146 -22.32 11.83 -27.48
CA HIS A 146 -21.12 11.00 -27.46
C HIS A 146 -20.57 10.83 -26.04
N ARG A 147 -20.28 9.58 -25.66
CA ARG A 147 -19.68 9.22 -24.38
C ARG A 147 -18.20 8.92 -24.56
N ARG A 148 -17.37 9.46 -23.67
CA ARG A 148 -15.95 9.09 -23.57
C ARG A 148 -15.69 8.51 -22.20
N THR A 149 -15.12 7.30 -22.17
CA THR A 149 -14.77 6.59 -20.95
C THR A 149 -13.27 6.36 -20.90
N GLY A 150 -12.66 6.56 -19.74
CA GLY A 150 -11.25 6.29 -19.52
C GLY A 150 -10.86 6.46 -18.06
N GLU A 151 -9.71 5.90 -17.69
CA GLU A 151 -9.13 6.09 -16.36
C GLU A 151 -8.67 7.55 -16.14
N SER A 152 -8.24 8.20 -17.22
CA SER A 152 -7.86 9.61 -17.26
C SER A 152 -8.61 10.33 -18.39
N LEU A 153 -9.25 11.44 -18.07
CA LEU A 153 -10.02 12.25 -19.02
C LEU A 153 -9.74 13.74 -18.86
N SER A 154 -9.62 14.43 -19.98
CA SER A 154 -9.55 15.89 -19.99
C SER A 154 -10.94 16.51 -20.09
N VAL A 155 -11.27 17.40 -19.15
CA VAL A 155 -12.56 18.09 -19.02
C VAL A 155 -12.35 19.59 -18.93
N THR A 156 -13.30 20.36 -19.46
CA THR A 156 -13.35 21.82 -19.27
C THR A 156 -14.35 22.13 -18.17
N LEU A 157 -13.91 22.91 -17.18
CA LEU A 157 -14.77 23.36 -16.09
C LEU A 157 -15.81 24.37 -16.59
N ASP A 158 -17.03 24.27 -16.06
CA ASP A 158 -18.09 25.22 -16.40
C ASP A 158 -17.87 26.61 -15.76
N LYS A 159 -18.85 27.50 -15.91
CA LYS A 159 -18.79 28.87 -15.39
C LYS A 159 -18.63 28.95 -13.87
N ASP A 160 -18.99 27.91 -13.14
CA ASP A 160 -18.91 27.84 -11.68
C ASP A 160 -17.68 27.04 -11.23
N GLY A 161 -16.83 26.60 -12.17
CA GLY A 161 -15.65 25.79 -11.89
C GLY A 161 -15.97 24.31 -11.67
N VAL A 162 -17.10 23.82 -12.18
CA VAL A 162 -17.56 22.45 -11.94
C VAL A 162 -17.16 21.51 -13.07
N ALA A 163 -16.57 20.38 -12.71
CA ALA A 163 -16.39 19.23 -13.60
C ALA A 163 -17.57 18.27 -13.44
N ASN A 164 -18.16 17.82 -14.56
CA ASN A 164 -19.30 16.91 -14.56
C ASN A 164 -18.95 15.59 -15.26
N PHE A 165 -19.30 14.48 -14.60
CA PHE A 165 -19.15 13.12 -15.10
C PHE A 165 -20.52 12.46 -15.17
N ALA A 166 -20.81 11.82 -16.30
CA ALA A 166 -22.03 11.05 -16.48
C ALA A 166 -22.00 9.78 -15.62
N GLU A 167 -20.82 9.21 -15.39
CA GLU A 167 -20.61 8.06 -14.52
C GLU A 167 -19.19 8.08 -13.96
N VAL A 168 -19.04 7.65 -12.71
CA VAL A 168 -17.77 7.30 -12.08
C VAL A 168 -17.88 5.84 -11.64
N GLN A 169 -17.05 4.98 -12.21
CA GLN A 169 -16.87 3.62 -11.73
C GLN A 169 -15.70 3.60 -10.75
N THR A 170 -15.95 3.16 -9.51
CA THR A 170 -14.91 3.03 -8.51
C THR A 170 -13.90 1.94 -8.89
N PRO A 171 -12.69 2.02 -8.34
CA PRO A 171 -11.86 0.83 -8.16
C PRO A 171 -12.62 -0.28 -7.43
N ASN A 172 -12.12 -1.51 -7.55
CA ASN A 172 -12.73 -2.64 -6.85
C ASN A 172 -12.63 -2.42 -5.33
N PHE A 173 -13.71 -2.65 -4.59
CA PHE A 173 -13.71 -2.68 -3.13
C PHE A 173 -14.28 -4.02 -2.65
N LYS A 174 -13.95 -4.35 -1.40
CA LYS A 174 -14.30 -5.63 -0.81
C LYS A 174 -15.53 -5.49 0.09
N ALA A 175 -16.49 -6.39 -0.09
CA ALA A 175 -17.55 -6.65 0.86
C ALA A 175 -17.14 -7.81 1.77
N VAL A 176 -17.21 -7.61 3.09
CA VAL A 176 -16.81 -8.62 4.07
C VAL A 176 -18.02 -9.20 4.79
N ASN A 177 -17.94 -10.48 5.14
CA ASN A 177 -18.83 -11.07 6.13
C ASN A 177 -18.25 -10.80 7.54
N PRO A 178 -18.90 -9.94 8.35
CA PRO A 178 -18.37 -9.55 9.67
C PRO A 178 -18.41 -10.70 10.69
N PHE A 179 -19.14 -11.78 10.40
CA PHE A 179 -19.22 -12.97 11.24
C PHE A 179 -18.37 -14.14 10.74
N SER A 180 -17.57 -13.93 9.68
CA SER A 180 -16.69 -14.98 9.17
C SER A 180 -15.61 -15.32 10.20
N THR A 181 -15.45 -16.62 10.47
CA THR A 181 -14.36 -17.17 11.29
C THR A 181 -13.17 -17.61 10.44
N SER A 182 -13.11 -17.20 9.17
CA SER A 182 -12.03 -17.54 8.27
C SER A 182 -10.68 -17.07 8.82
N THR A 183 -9.66 -17.89 8.60
CA THR A 183 -8.25 -17.54 8.86
C THR A 183 -7.47 -17.61 7.55
N VAL A 184 -6.28 -17.02 7.53
CA VAL A 184 -5.35 -17.16 6.39
C VAL A 184 -4.12 -17.91 6.86
N ALA A 185 -3.64 -18.84 6.04
CA ALA A 185 -2.39 -19.54 6.29
C ALA A 185 -1.59 -19.68 4.99
N TRP A 186 -0.27 -19.62 5.12
CA TRP A 186 0.65 -19.85 4.02
C TRP A 186 1.08 -21.30 3.99
N TYR A 187 1.19 -21.86 2.78
CA TYR A 187 1.60 -23.24 2.56
C TYR A 187 2.77 -23.33 1.62
N GLN A 188 3.64 -24.30 1.87
CA GLN A 188 4.66 -24.77 0.96
C GLN A 188 4.67 -26.30 0.98
N ASN A 189 4.53 -26.94 -0.18
CA ASN A 189 4.46 -28.40 -0.29
C ASN A 189 3.46 -29.04 0.71
N ASN A 190 2.25 -28.48 0.79
CA ASN A 190 1.16 -28.88 1.69
C ASN A 190 1.44 -28.72 3.21
N ASN A 191 2.54 -28.07 3.60
CA ASN A 191 2.82 -27.75 5.01
C ASN A 191 2.55 -26.29 5.28
N VAL A 192 1.94 -26.00 6.43
CA VAL A 192 1.79 -24.61 6.92
C VAL A 192 3.17 -24.04 7.21
N VAL A 193 3.44 -22.84 6.70
CA VAL A 193 4.69 -22.10 6.91
C VAL A 193 4.39 -20.70 7.44
N THR A 194 5.29 -20.18 8.25
CA THR A 194 5.21 -18.82 8.83
C THR A 194 6.32 -17.90 8.35
N SER A 195 7.19 -18.39 7.45
CA SER A 195 8.28 -17.64 6.84
C SER A 195 8.77 -18.36 5.59
N ALA A 196 9.37 -17.61 4.66
CA ALA A 196 10.06 -18.17 3.50
C ALA A 196 11.56 -17.85 3.53
N ASN A 197 12.39 -18.82 3.20
CA ASN A 197 13.81 -18.64 2.99
C ASN A 197 14.15 -19.17 1.60
N VAL A 198 14.67 -18.31 0.73
CA VAL A 198 15.01 -18.65 -0.65
C VAL A 198 16.39 -18.13 -1.02
N THR A 199 17.03 -18.80 -1.98
CA THR A 199 18.33 -18.39 -2.51
C THR A 199 18.18 -18.00 -3.97
N VAL A 200 18.71 -16.84 -4.34
CA VAL A 200 18.77 -16.37 -5.72
C VAL A 200 20.21 -15.98 -6.03
N ASN A 201 20.74 -16.43 -7.16
CA ASN A 201 22.07 -16.03 -7.60
C ASN A 201 21.98 -14.78 -8.48
N ALA A 202 22.83 -13.80 -8.21
CA ALA A 202 23.02 -12.65 -9.06
C ALA A 202 23.76 -13.03 -10.35
N GLY A 203 23.44 -12.35 -11.44
CA GLY A 203 24.19 -12.42 -12.69
C GLY A 203 25.37 -11.47 -12.70
N ASN A 204 25.81 -11.10 -13.91
CA ASN A 204 26.89 -10.13 -14.11
C ASN A 204 26.59 -8.81 -13.36
N ASN A 205 27.65 -8.19 -12.83
CA ASN A 205 27.57 -6.94 -12.06
C ASN A 205 26.63 -7.01 -10.84
N ASN A 206 26.49 -8.20 -10.24
CA ASN A 206 25.62 -8.45 -9.10
C ASN A 206 24.14 -8.10 -9.35
N LEU A 207 23.69 -8.18 -10.61
CA LEU A 207 22.31 -7.87 -10.98
C LEU A 207 21.38 -9.06 -10.74
N VAL A 208 20.21 -8.79 -10.16
CA VAL A 208 19.09 -9.73 -10.05
C VAL A 208 17.86 -9.09 -10.67
N ASN A 209 17.04 -9.86 -11.37
CA ASN A 209 15.73 -9.42 -11.84
C ASN A 209 14.65 -9.77 -10.80
N VAL A 210 13.69 -8.87 -10.57
CA VAL A 210 12.57 -9.10 -9.64
C VAL A 210 11.78 -10.38 -9.97
N SER A 211 11.70 -10.78 -11.23
CA SER A 211 11.06 -12.03 -11.64
C SER A 211 11.75 -13.28 -11.09
N GLN A 212 13.07 -13.24 -10.85
CA GLN A 212 13.80 -14.36 -10.25
C GLN A 212 13.38 -14.57 -8.79
N ILE A 213 13.13 -13.48 -8.05
CA ILE A 213 12.61 -13.56 -6.68
C ILE A 213 11.19 -14.15 -6.68
N VAL A 214 10.32 -13.67 -7.58
CA VAL A 214 8.95 -14.21 -7.73
C VAL A 214 8.99 -15.71 -8.04
N ALA A 215 9.83 -16.12 -8.99
CA ALA A 215 9.98 -17.53 -9.37
C ALA A 215 10.47 -18.40 -8.19
N ALA A 216 11.44 -17.92 -7.40
CA ALA A 216 11.93 -18.64 -6.22
C ALA A 216 10.86 -18.81 -5.13
N LEU A 217 9.84 -17.95 -5.11
CA LEU A 217 8.75 -17.97 -4.15
C LEU A 217 7.46 -18.64 -4.67
N ASN A 218 7.44 -19.14 -5.91
CA ASN A 218 6.22 -19.70 -6.53
C ASN A 218 5.60 -20.89 -5.77
N GLY A 219 6.39 -21.59 -4.93
CA GLY A 219 5.89 -22.68 -4.08
C GLY A 219 5.16 -22.24 -2.80
N TYR A 220 5.14 -20.94 -2.49
CA TYR A 220 4.49 -20.39 -1.30
C TYR A 220 3.12 -19.84 -1.68
N THR A 221 2.06 -20.49 -1.19
CA THR A 221 0.68 -20.20 -1.58
C THR A 221 -0.18 -19.91 -0.35
N PRO A 222 -0.93 -18.80 -0.34
CA PRO A 222 -1.85 -18.50 0.74
C PRO A 222 -3.21 -19.17 0.48
N TYR A 223 -3.80 -19.66 1.56
CA TYR A 223 -5.15 -20.21 1.57
C TYR A 223 -5.98 -19.50 2.64
N GLU A 224 -7.23 -19.24 2.29
CA GLU A 224 -8.26 -18.96 3.28
C GLU A 224 -8.81 -20.29 3.81
N LEU A 225 -8.88 -20.40 5.13
CA LEU A 225 -9.35 -21.57 5.84
C LEU A 225 -10.63 -21.20 6.59
N ALA A 226 -11.74 -21.82 6.19
CA ALA A 226 -13.01 -21.71 6.89
C ALA A 226 -13.31 -23.01 7.64
N ARG A 227 -13.87 -22.89 8.84
CA ARG A 227 -14.33 -24.03 9.63
C ARG A 227 -15.84 -24.12 9.50
N GLY A 228 -16.33 -25.17 8.85
CA GLY A 228 -17.75 -25.46 8.75
C GLY A 228 -18.32 -26.07 10.03
N ASP A 229 -19.63 -26.27 10.01
CA ASP A 229 -20.32 -27.03 11.04
C ASP A 229 -19.70 -28.44 11.16
N HIS A 230 -19.55 -28.92 12.39
CA HIS A 230 -18.84 -30.18 12.74
C HIS A 230 -17.30 -30.13 12.62
N GLY A 231 -16.70 -28.95 12.45
CA GLY A 231 -15.24 -28.79 12.56
C GLY A 231 -14.45 -29.17 11.31
N ILE A 232 -15.13 -29.47 10.20
CA ILE A 232 -14.50 -29.69 8.90
C ILE A 232 -13.87 -28.38 8.42
N VAL A 233 -12.61 -28.43 8.00
CA VAL A 233 -11.89 -27.28 7.45
C VAL A 233 -11.96 -27.33 5.93
N SER A 234 -12.50 -26.28 5.32
CA SER A 234 -12.44 -26.05 3.88
C SER A 234 -11.36 -25.02 3.57
N SER A 235 -10.64 -25.22 2.47
CA SER A 235 -9.61 -24.30 1.99
C SER A 235 -9.96 -23.74 0.61
N SER A 236 -9.84 -22.43 0.44
CA SER A 236 -9.90 -21.74 -0.85
C SER A 236 -8.55 -21.09 -1.16
N ASN A 237 -8.12 -21.15 -2.43
CA ASN A 237 -6.92 -20.44 -2.87
C ASN A 237 -7.19 -18.94 -2.82
N LEU A 238 -6.23 -18.17 -2.31
CA LEU A 238 -6.26 -16.71 -2.38
C LEU A 238 -5.44 -16.19 -3.55
N THR A 239 -5.71 -14.94 -3.94
CA THR A 239 -4.85 -14.23 -4.90
C THR A 239 -3.44 -14.12 -4.32
N LEU A 240 -2.43 -14.54 -5.09
CA LEU A 240 -1.04 -14.52 -4.66
C LEU A 240 -0.51 -13.08 -4.62
N PRO A 241 -0.12 -12.54 -3.46
CA PRO A 241 0.41 -11.17 -3.35
C PRO A 241 1.87 -11.05 -3.84
N ILE A 242 2.53 -12.18 -4.11
CA ILE A 242 3.93 -12.23 -4.56
C ILE A 242 4.00 -11.91 -6.06
N THR A 243 4.14 -10.61 -6.37
CA THR A 243 4.22 -10.12 -7.76
C THR A 243 5.50 -9.31 -7.99
N ALA A 244 5.90 -9.15 -9.26
CA ALA A 244 7.05 -8.34 -9.63
C ALA A 244 6.90 -6.87 -9.19
N ALA A 245 5.67 -6.33 -9.25
CA ALA A 245 5.36 -4.98 -8.76
C ALA A 245 5.54 -4.89 -7.24
N ALA A 246 4.96 -5.83 -6.48
CA ALA A 246 5.09 -5.86 -5.02
C ALA A 246 6.55 -6.00 -4.54
N VAL A 247 7.37 -6.80 -5.25
CA VAL A 247 8.80 -6.91 -4.98
C VAL A 247 9.51 -5.57 -5.27
N THR A 248 9.20 -4.95 -6.42
CA THR A 248 9.78 -3.67 -6.82
C THR A 248 9.49 -2.57 -5.80
N ASP A 249 8.26 -2.48 -5.30
CA ASP A 249 7.86 -1.46 -4.33
C ASP A 249 8.59 -1.63 -2.99
N GLN A 250 8.76 -2.87 -2.53
CA GLN A 250 9.51 -3.16 -1.32
C GLN A 250 11.01 -2.89 -1.46
N LEU A 251 11.60 -3.18 -2.63
CA LEU A 251 12.99 -2.83 -2.92
C LEU A 251 13.19 -1.31 -2.89
N LYS A 252 12.29 -0.55 -3.53
CA LYS A 252 12.32 0.92 -3.51
C LYS A 252 12.17 1.47 -2.09
N ALA A 253 11.29 0.90 -1.28
CA ALA A 253 11.13 1.26 0.14
C ALA A 253 12.42 1.01 0.95
N GLN A 254 13.27 0.09 0.51
CA GLN A 254 14.60 -0.17 1.07
C GLN A 254 15.71 0.66 0.41
N ASN A 255 15.36 1.67 -0.39
CA ASN A 255 16.28 2.49 -1.18
C ASN A 255 17.11 1.71 -2.21
N ILE A 256 16.58 0.59 -2.70
CA ILE A 256 17.18 -0.18 -3.79
C ILE A 256 16.48 0.21 -5.10
N ALA A 257 17.24 0.84 -6.00
CA ALA A 257 16.74 1.23 -7.31
C ALA A 257 16.51 0.00 -8.20
N VAL A 258 15.37 -0.02 -8.88
CA VAL A 258 14.98 -1.03 -9.86
C VAL A 258 14.80 -0.33 -11.21
N ASP A 259 15.43 -0.84 -12.25
CA ASP A 259 15.33 -0.27 -13.60
C ASP A 259 14.00 -0.64 -14.29
N GLY A 260 13.78 -0.07 -15.48
CA GLY A 260 12.56 -0.31 -16.26
C GLY A 260 12.39 -1.75 -16.75
N ALA A 261 13.45 -2.56 -16.75
CA ALA A 261 13.42 -3.98 -17.09
C ALA A 261 13.30 -4.88 -15.84
N GLY A 262 13.24 -4.31 -14.64
CA GLY A 262 13.09 -5.03 -13.39
C GLY A 262 14.41 -5.52 -12.77
N TYR A 263 15.57 -5.03 -13.23
CA TYR A 263 16.86 -5.37 -12.64
C TYR A 263 17.25 -4.41 -11.52
N PHE A 264 17.98 -4.92 -10.54
CA PHE A 264 18.57 -4.14 -9.47
C PHE A 264 19.94 -4.72 -9.07
N THR A 265 20.79 -3.88 -8.51
CA THR A 265 22.07 -4.33 -7.91
C THR A 265 21.78 -4.95 -6.56
N ALA A 266 21.92 -6.26 -6.46
CA ALA A 266 21.44 -7.02 -5.33
C ALA A 266 22.47 -7.03 -4.19
N PRO A 267 22.10 -6.71 -2.93
CA PRO A 267 22.95 -6.96 -1.77
C PRO A 267 23.08 -8.47 -1.53
N THR A 268 23.87 -8.88 -0.54
CA THR A 268 24.03 -10.31 -0.21
C THR A 268 22.80 -10.94 0.45
N SER A 269 21.88 -10.12 0.96
CA SER A 269 20.62 -10.56 1.54
C SER A 269 19.56 -9.47 1.42
N LEU A 270 18.30 -9.88 1.24
CA LEU A 270 17.13 -9.01 1.27
C LEU A 270 16.09 -9.56 2.25
N SER A 271 15.32 -8.66 2.85
CA SER A 271 14.13 -9.00 3.61
C SER A 271 12.90 -8.46 2.89
N LEU A 272 11.95 -9.32 2.57
CA LEU A 272 10.67 -8.95 1.97
C LEU A 272 9.53 -9.44 2.88
N LYS A 273 8.34 -8.92 2.64
CA LYS A 273 7.12 -9.25 3.37
C LYS A 273 5.96 -9.28 2.39
N PHE A 274 5.16 -10.35 2.44
CA PHE A 274 3.92 -10.42 1.67
C PHE A 274 2.74 -10.72 2.60
N THR A 275 1.66 -9.95 2.46
CA THR A 275 0.43 -10.16 3.23
C THR A 275 -0.65 -10.69 2.30
N ALA A 276 -1.23 -11.83 2.66
CA ALA A 276 -2.43 -12.35 2.03
C ALA A 276 -3.63 -12.07 2.93
N THR A 277 -4.75 -11.70 2.34
CA THR A 277 -6.00 -11.39 3.05
C THR A 277 -7.10 -12.29 2.50
N ALA A 278 -7.90 -12.87 3.38
CA ALA A 278 -9.07 -13.67 3.05
C ALA A 278 -10.00 -12.93 2.09
N ASP A 279 -10.76 -13.61 1.25
CA ASP A 279 -11.73 -12.98 0.36
C ASP A 279 -13.04 -12.66 1.10
N ASP A 280 -13.43 -13.51 2.06
CA ASP A 280 -14.73 -13.38 2.74
C ASP A 280 -14.65 -12.57 4.05
N SER A 281 -13.46 -12.34 4.60
CA SER A 281 -13.23 -11.63 5.86
C SER A 281 -11.98 -10.75 5.81
N ASN A 282 -11.71 -9.93 6.83
CA ASN A 282 -10.45 -9.17 6.93
C ASN A 282 -9.31 -9.95 7.60
N ALA A 283 -9.47 -11.26 7.79
CA ALA A 283 -8.37 -12.09 8.25
C ALA A 283 -7.20 -11.98 7.26
N SER A 284 -6.00 -11.82 7.78
CA SER A 284 -4.80 -11.74 6.97
C SER A 284 -3.67 -12.51 7.63
N ALA A 285 -2.74 -12.99 6.80
CA ALA A 285 -1.52 -13.62 7.26
C ALA A 285 -0.34 -13.09 6.47
N GLU A 286 0.73 -12.87 7.20
CA GLU A 286 1.97 -12.32 6.71
C GLU A 286 3.00 -13.43 6.50
N LEU A 287 3.71 -13.36 5.38
CA LEU A 287 4.86 -14.18 5.07
C LEU A 287 6.11 -13.29 5.07
N PRO A 288 6.89 -13.27 6.16
CA PRO A 288 8.24 -12.71 6.14
C PRO A 288 9.13 -13.60 5.26
N VAL A 289 9.94 -12.96 4.41
CA VAL A 289 10.79 -13.62 3.43
C VAL A 289 12.22 -13.14 3.58
N THR A 290 13.16 -14.07 3.68
CA THR A 290 14.59 -13.79 3.53
C THR A 290 15.08 -14.35 2.21
N VAL A 291 15.65 -13.47 1.38
CA VAL A 291 16.29 -13.84 0.10
C VAL A 291 17.80 -13.77 0.29
N SER A 292 18.44 -14.93 0.29
CA SER A 292 19.91 -15.03 0.31
C SER A 292 20.46 -14.91 -1.11
N ILE A 293 21.44 -14.02 -1.30
CA ILE A 293 22.09 -13.80 -2.60
C ILE A 293 23.61 -13.95 -2.40
N PRO A 294 24.13 -15.18 -2.45
CA PRO A 294 25.51 -15.47 -2.04
C PRO A 294 26.57 -14.67 -2.80
N ASN A 295 26.33 -14.40 -4.08
CA ASN A 295 27.17 -13.61 -4.96
C ASN A 295 26.64 -12.18 -5.18
N GLY A 296 25.83 -11.67 -4.25
CA GLY A 296 25.37 -10.29 -4.26
C GLY A 296 26.51 -9.31 -4.01
N LYS A 297 26.26 -8.03 -4.29
CA LYS A 297 27.17 -6.94 -4.00
C LYS A 297 27.38 -6.86 -2.49
N VAL A 298 28.62 -7.03 -2.06
CA VAL A 298 29.02 -6.74 -0.69
C VAL A 298 29.01 -5.22 -0.53
N THR A 299 28.10 -4.70 0.28
CA THR A 299 28.13 -3.30 0.68
C THR A 299 29.25 -3.12 1.69
N THR A 300 30.32 -2.44 1.26
CA THR A 300 31.42 -2.01 2.14
C THR A 300 31.15 -0.58 2.58
N VAL A 301 31.18 -0.33 3.90
CA VAL A 301 31.25 1.01 4.47
C VAL A 301 32.53 1.67 3.99
N GLU A 302 32.44 2.89 3.46
CA GLU A 302 33.61 3.70 3.11
C GLU A 302 34.53 3.77 4.32
N SER A 303 35.82 3.54 4.13
CA SER A 303 36.75 3.51 5.23
C SER A 303 38.14 3.94 4.82
N VAL A 304 38.88 4.43 5.80
CA VAL A 304 40.25 4.87 5.66
C VAL A 304 41.10 4.18 6.72
N SER A 305 42.31 3.78 6.35
CA SER A 305 43.29 3.31 7.32
C SER A 305 43.91 4.50 8.04
N LYS A 306 43.86 4.47 9.37
CA LYS A 306 44.45 5.47 10.26
C LYS A 306 45.53 4.81 11.12
N THR A 307 46.65 5.48 11.29
CA THR A 307 47.73 5.04 12.18
C THR A 307 47.41 5.48 13.60
N ILE A 308 47.65 4.62 14.58
CA ILE A 308 47.43 4.92 16.00
C ILE A 308 48.70 5.51 16.60
N MET A 309 48.62 6.71 17.16
CA MET A 309 49.76 7.46 17.72
C MET A 309 49.96 7.20 19.22
N HIS A 310 48.92 6.73 19.92
CA HIS A 310 48.93 6.34 21.33
C HIS A 310 48.10 5.06 21.54
N ASN A 311 48.45 4.22 22.52
CA ASN A 311 47.67 2.98 22.78
C ASN A 311 46.18 3.31 22.95
N ALA A 312 45.34 2.78 22.05
CA ALA A 312 43.94 3.15 21.93
C ALA A 312 43.03 2.00 22.36
N TYR A 313 42.03 2.31 23.17
CA TYR A 313 40.97 1.36 23.53
C TYR A 313 39.73 1.57 22.64
N TYR A 314 38.94 0.51 22.51
CA TYR A 314 37.63 0.57 21.85
C TYR A 314 36.54 1.02 22.84
N TYR A 315 35.60 1.81 22.34
CA TYR A 315 34.45 2.32 23.07
C TYR A 315 33.14 1.97 22.37
N ASP A 316 32.03 1.96 23.10
CA ASP A 316 30.69 1.89 22.54
C ASP A 316 30.14 3.30 22.24
N LYS A 317 28.92 3.36 21.71
CA LYS A 317 28.20 4.61 21.40
C LYS A 317 27.96 5.53 22.60
N ASN A 318 28.21 5.08 23.83
CA ASN A 318 28.06 5.85 25.07
C ASN A 318 29.41 6.24 25.69
N ALA A 319 30.52 6.05 24.95
CA ALA A 319 31.89 6.24 25.41
C ALA A 319 32.29 5.32 26.58
N LYS A 320 31.66 4.15 26.71
CA LYS A 320 32.09 3.11 27.65
C LYS A 320 33.05 2.16 26.93
N ARG A 321 34.17 1.81 27.59
CA ARG A 321 35.16 0.89 27.04
C ARG A 321 34.52 -0.48 26.75
N VAL A 322 34.77 -1.02 25.56
CA VAL A 322 34.31 -2.33 25.11
C VAL A 322 35.47 -3.33 25.20
N GLY A 323 35.34 -4.30 26.09
CA GLY A 323 36.32 -5.37 26.26
C GLY A 323 37.69 -4.91 26.77
N THR A 324 38.68 -5.80 26.65
CA THR A 324 40.06 -5.56 27.09
C THR A 324 41.03 -5.21 25.96
N ASP A 325 40.62 -5.43 24.71
CA ASP A 325 41.45 -5.26 23.54
C ASP A 325 41.81 -3.79 23.31
N LYS A 326 42.98 -3.58 22.69
CA LYS A 326 43.52 -2.27 22.36
C LYS A 326 44.30 -2.34 21.06
N VAL A 327 44.30 -1.24 20.31
CA VAL A 327 45.24 -1.06 19.21
C VAL A 327 46.49 -0.43 19.79
N THR A 328 47.62 -1.13 19.68
CA THR A 328 48.89 -0.59 20.16
C THR A 328 49.40 0.50 19.24
N ARG A 329 50.21 1.39 19.81
CA ARG A 329 50.89 2.46 19.08
C ARG A 329 51.58 1.96 17.80
N TYR A 330 51.49 2.77 16.75
CA TYR A 330 52.04 2.59 15.41
C TYR A 330 51.42 1.47 14.57
N ASN A 331 50.39 0.80 15.08
CA ASN A 331 49.55 -0.06 14.26
C ASN A 331 48.47 0.75 13.56
N THR A 332 47.90 0.17 12.51
CA THR A 332 46.79 0.76 11.77
C THR A 332 45.46 0.20 12.23
N VAL A 333 44.43 1.03 12.11
CA VAL A 333 43.03 0.63 12.26
C VAL A 333 42.24 1.19 11.09
N THR A 334 41.31 0.40 10.58
CA THR A 334 40.40 0.83 9.53
C THR A 334 39.16 1.45 10.19
N VAL A 335 38.83 2.68 9.79
CA VAL A 335 37.76 3.47 10.42
C VAL A 335 36.92 4.21 9.38
N ALA A 336 35.75 4.70 9.78
CA ALA A 336 34.95 5.61 8.97
C ALA A 336 35.76 6.90 8.63
N PRO A 337 35.52 7.55 7.47
CA PRO A 337 36.25 8.76 7.08
C PRO A 337 35.98 9.95 8.00
N SER A 338 34.79 10.01 8.59
CA SER A 338 34.33 11.10 9.45
C SER A 338 34.26 10.69 10.91
N THR A 339 34.43 11.66 11.80
CA THR A 339 34.25 11.47 13.24
C THR A 339 32.79 11.68 13.67
N THR A 340 32.42 11.08 14.79
CA THR A 340 31.19 11.37 15.53
C THR A 340 31.55 11.92 16.92
N THR A 341 30.70 12.78 17.47
CA THR A 341 30.91 13.34 18.81
C THR A 341 30.17 12.52 19.85
N ILE A 342 30.90 11.94 20.81
CA ILE A 342 30.34 11.18 21.94
C ILE A 342 30.81 11.85 23.23
N ASN A 343 29.89 12.28 24.08
CA ASN A 343 30.19 12.97 25.35
C ASN A 343 31.20 14.13 25.20
N GLY A 344 31.08 14.91 24.12
CA GLY A 344 31.94 16.09 23.85
C GLY A 344 33.32 15.79 23.27
N LYS A 345 33.65 14.53 22.96
CA LYS A 345 34.91 14.15 22.30
C LYS A 345 34.65 13.52 20.94
N ALA A 346 35.61 13.66 20.02
CA ALA A 346 35.51 13.12 18.67
C ALA A 346 35.99 11.66 18.64
N TYR A 347 35.24 10.79 17.96
CA TYR A 347 35.56 9.39 17.79
C TYR A 347 35.40 8.98 16.34
N TYR A 348 36.26 8.08 15.88
CA TYR A 348 36.06 7.37 14.62
C TYR A 348 35.37 6.03 14.89
N GLU A 349 34.36 5.69 14.08
CA GLU A 349 33.77 4.35 14.11
C GLU A 349 34.70 3.37 13.42
N VAL A 350 34.97 2.23 14.07
CA VAL A 350 35.85 1.19 13.55
C VAL A 350 35.11 0.37 12.51
N VAL A 351 35.78 0.17 11.37
CA VAL A 351 35.28 -0.60 10.24
C VAL A 351 36.12 -1.86 10.09
N GLU A 352 35.49 -3.02 10.21
CA GLU A 352 36.13 -4.33 10.04
C GLU A 352 35.40 -5.07 8.93
N ASN A 353 36.14 -5.67 7.98
CA ASN A 353 35.58 -6.40 6.85
C ASN A 353 34.52 -5.59 6.06
N GLY A 354 34.74 -4.28 5.94
CA GLY A 354 33.82 -3.37 5.26
C GLY A 354 32.51 -3.11 6.02
N LYS A 355 32.40 -3.44 7.30
CA LYS A 355 31.23 -3.15 8.12
C LYS A 355 31.58 -2.28 9.31
N ALA A 356 30.73 -1.29 9.58
CA ALA A 356 30.76 -0.54 10.81
C ALA A 356 30.53 -1.50 11.99
N THR A 357 31.43 -1.50 12.96
CA THR A 357 31.41 -2.48 14.06
C THR A 357 30.57 -2.04 15.26
N GLY A 358 30.12 -0.78 15.30
CA GLY A 358 29.57 -0.16 16.52
C GLY A 358 30.60 0.06 17.62
N LYS A 359 31.89 -0.18 17.34
CA LYS A 359 33.02 0.18 18.20
C LYS A 359 33.64 1.48 17.72
N TYR A 360 34.17 2.26 18.66
CA TYR A 360 34.69 3.59 18.42
C TYR A 360 36.10 3.75 18.99
N ILE A 361 36.96 4.51 18.30
CA ILE A 361 38.29 4.92 18.79
C ILE A 361 38.32 6.43 18.92
N ASN A 362 38.79 6.96 20.05
CA ASN A 362 38.93 8.41 20.24
C ASN A 362 39.94 8.96 19.22
N ALA A 363 39.53 10.00 18.48
CA ALA A 363 40.32 10.66 17.45
C ALA A 363 41.65 11.22 17.99
N ASP A 364 41.75 11.57 19.27
CA ASP A 364 42.99 12.02 19.90
C ASP A 364 44.12 10.95 19.91
N ASN A 365 43.78 9.68 19.67
CA ASN A 365 44.77 8.59 19.62
C ASN A 365 45.30 8.30 18.20
N ILE A 366 44.81 9.01 17.19
CA ILE A 366 45.11 8.79 15.76
C ILE A 366 46.03 9.89 15.22
#